data_AF-A0A0N1CBA9-F1
#
_entry.id   AF-A0A0N1CBA9-F1
#
_cell.length_a   1.000
_cell.length_b   1.000
_cell.length_c   1.000
_cell.angle_alpha   90.00
_cell.angle_beta   90.00
_cell.angle_gamma   90.00
#
_symmetry.space_group_name_H-M   'P 1'
#
loop_
_entity.id
_entity.type
_entity.pdbx_description
1 polymer ?
#
loop_
_entity_poly.entity_id
_entity_poly.type
_entity_poly.pdbx_seq_one_letter_code
_entity_poly.pdbx_strand_id
1 'polypeptide(L)'
;MWHPIGTENFDVRLELAVIVDGRVEWRMEPCRRVIGGWVHCETHEFVPRRPTHWRISEAPSRLGSAPLPDIGGSAATPHPEP
;
A
#
# COMPACT_ATOMS: atom_id res chain seq x y z
N MET A 1 12.38 -3.37 -4.95
CA MET A 1 13.39 -4.41 -4.64
C MET A 1 12.91 -5.22 -3.45
N TRP A 2 13.22 -6.52 -3.35
CA TRP A 2 12.85 -7.35 -2.20
C TRP A 2 13.89 -7.26 -1.09
N HIS A 3 13.43 -7.20 0.15
CA HIS A 3 14.23 -7.13 1.37
C HIS A 3 13.93 -8.35 2.26
N PRO A 4 14.92 -8.89 2.99
CA PRO A 4 14.69 -10.02 3.90
C PRO A 4 13.81 -9.61 5.09
N ILE A 5 12.98 -10.53 5.57
CA ILE A 5 12.18 -10.32 6.80
C ILE A 5 13.10 -10.10 8.01
N GLY A 6 12.71 -9.16 8.88
CA GLY A 6 13.45 -8.74 10.07
C GLY A 6 14.06 -7.33 9.97
N THR A 7 14.10 -6.76 8.76
CA THR A 7 14.49 -5.36 8.53
C THR A 7 13.29 -4.47 8.19
N GLU A 8 12.07 -4.99 8.31
CA GLU A 8 10.86 -4.27 7.95
C GLU A 8 10.55 -3.11 8.90
N ASN A 9 10.09 -1.98 8.33
CA ASN A 9 9.53 -0.90 9.11
C ASN A 9 8.14 -1.29 9.61
N PHE A 10 7.82 -0.87 10.84
CA PHE A 10 6.46 -0.97 11.38
C PHE A 10 5.56 0.09 10.75
N ASP A 11 4.25 -0.20 10.68
CA ASP A 11 3.19 0.72 10.21
C ASP A 11 3.20 1.12 8.71
N VAL A 12 4.05 0.51 7.90
CA VAL A 12 4.02 0.68 6.44
C VAL A 12 3.23 -0.44 5.75
N ARG A 13 2.60 -0.13 4.62
CA ARG A 13 2.02 -1.16 3.74
C ARG A 13 3.14 -1.87 3.00
N LEU A 14 3.19 -3.17 3.19
CA LEU A 14 4.19 -4.04 2.65
C LEU A 14 3.52 -5.08 1.77
N GLU A 15 4.20 -5.43 0.71
CA GLU A 15 3.95 -6.65 -0.03
C GLU A 15 4.90 -7.73 0.51
N LEU A 16 4.34 -8.88 0.86
CA LEU A 16 5.06 -10.00 1.45
C LEU A 16 5.19 -11.12 0.42
N ALA A 17 6.34 -11.79 0.41
CA ALA A 17 6.54 -12.95 -0.43
C ALA A 17 7.35 -14.05 0.26
N VAL A 18 7.10 -15.29 -0.19
CA VAL A 18 7.98 -16.43 0.04
C VAL A 18 8.75 -16.62 -1.26
N ILE A 19 10.04 -16.31 -1.21
CA ILE A 19 10.97 -16.52 -2.32
C ILE A 19 11.86 -17.71 -1.98
N VAL A 20 11.86 -18.71 -2.85
CA VAL A 20 12.68 -19.93 -2.76
C VAL A 20 13.41 -20.09 -4.08
N ASP A 21 14.73 -20.28 -4.05
CA ASP A 21 15.57 -20.41 -5.26
C ASP A 21 15.38 -19.24 -6.27
N GLY A 22 15.15 -18.03 -5.75
CA GLY A 22 14.90 -16.83 -6.56
C GLY A 22 13.52 -16.76 -7.22
N ARG A 23 12.64 -17.74 -6.99
CA ARG A 23 11.25 -17.75 -7.48
C ARG A 23 10.27 -17.36 -6.38
N VAL A 24 9.27 -16.57 -6.75
CA VAL A 24 8.18 -16.20 -5.84
C VAL A 24 7.16 -17.33 -5.83
N GLU A 25 7.18 -18.12 -4.75
CA GLU A 25 6.26 -19.25 -4.54
C GLU A 25 4.92 -18.78 -3.97
N TRP A 26 4.93 -17.65 -3.25
CA TRP A 26 3.75 -17.07 -2.64
C TRP A 26 3.93 -15.57 -2.45
N ARG A 27 2.86 -14.80 -2.63
CA ARG A 27 2.84 -13.34 -2.46
C ARG A 27 1.49 -12.88 -1.93
N MET A 28 1.50 -11.83 -1.10
CA MET A 28 0.29 -11.20 -0.58
C MET A 28 0.52 -9.70 -0.35
N GLU A 29 -0.46 -8.89 -0.76
CA GLU A 29 -0.50 -7.45 -0.59
C GLU A 29 -1.94 -6.94 -0.56
N PRO A 30 -2.21 -5.81 0.11
CA PRO A 30 -1.33 -5.08 1.03
C PRO A 30 -1.35 -5.71 2.44
N CYS A 31 -0.17 -5.85 3.06
CA CYS A 31 -0.02 -6.36 4.43
C CYS A 31 0.64 -5.31 5.34
N ARG A 32 0.47 -5.43 6.66
CA ARG A 32 1.15 -4.60 7.66
C ARG A 32 1.79 -5.45 8.75
N ARG A 33 2.90 -4.95 9.33
CA ARG A 33 3.57 -5.57 10.47
C ARG A 33 2.80 -5.28 11.75
N VAL A 34 2.49 -6.32 12.53
CA VAL A 34 1.89 -6.20 13.87
C VAL A 34 2.71 -6.99 14.89
N ILE A 35 2.45 -6.77 16.18
CA ILE A 35 3.04 -7.59 17.24
C ILE A 35 2.60 -9.04 17.01
N GLY A 36 3.57 -9.94 16.82
CA GLY A 36 3.33 -11.37 16.62
C GLY A 36 3.23 -11.85 15.18
N GLY A 37 3.31 -10.98 14.16
CA GLY A 37 3.24 -11.44 12.77
C GLY A 37 2.94 -10.36 11.75
N TRP A 38 2.19 -10.74 10.73
CA TRP A 38 1.69 -9.85 9.68
C TRP A 38 0.20 -10.08 9.54
N VAL A 39 -0.52 -9.02 9.20
CA VAL A 39 -1.96 -9.10 8.91
C VAL A 39 -2.24 -8.49 7.55
N HIS A 40 -3.23 -9.05 6.85
CA HIS A 40 -3.75 -8.46 5.63
C HIS A 40 -4.43 -7.13 5.97
N CYS A 41 -4.15 -6.07 5.21
CA CYS A 41 -4.69 -4.74 5.51
C CYS A 41 -6.19 -4.64 5.24
N GLU A 42 -6.74 -5.44 4.33
CA GLU A 42 -8.15 -5.35 3.95
C GLU A 42 -9.04 -6.30 4.76
N THR A 43 -8.57 -7.52 4.99
CA THR A 43 -9.37 -8.55 5.71
C THR A 43 -9.04 -8.61 7.19
N HIS A 44 -7.94 -7.96 7.62
CA HIS A 44 -7.41 -8.01 8.99
C HIS A 44 -7.06 -9.42 9.49
N GLU A 45 -6.98 -10.39 8.59
CA GLU A 45 -6.59 -11.75 8.94
C GLU A 45 -5.08 -11.87 9.08
N PHE A 46 -4.64 -12.75 9.99
CA PHE A 46 -3.24 -13.08 10.12
C PHE A 46 -2.74 -13.80 8.88
N VAL A 47 -1.56 -13.42 8.42
CA VAL A 47 -0.90 -14.10 7.33
C VAL A 47 -0.51 -15.51 7.82
N PRO A 48 -1.09 -16.58 7.23
CA PRO A 48 -0.90 -17.93 7.75
C PRO A 48 0.47 -18.51 7.39
N ARG A 49 1.16 -17.89 6.43
CA ARG A 49 2.50 -18.29 5.97
C ARG A 49 3.55 -17.36 6.57
N ARG A 50 4.73 -17.91 6.85
CA ARG A 50 5.88 -17.10 7.26
C ARG A 50 6.58 -16.58 5.99
N PRO A 51 6.44 -15.29 5.64
CA PRO A 51 7.15 -14.71 4.50
C PRO A 51 8.67 -14.79 4.71
N THR A 52 9.43 -14.82 3.62
CA THR A 52 10.89 -14.73 3.66
C THR A 52 11.38 -13.35 3.25
N HIS A 53 10.62 -12.66 2.41
CA HIS A 53 10.94 -11.34 1.90
C HIS A 53 9.74 -10.38 1.98
N TRP A 54 10.04 -9.09 2.00
CA TRP A 54 9.07 -7.99 1.93
C TRP A 54 9.55 -6.93 0.94
N ARG A 55 8.62 -6.14 0.43
CA ARG A 55 8.92 -4.88 -0.26
C ARG A 55 7.82 -3.86 0.05
N ILE A 56 8.09 -2.58 -0.20
CA ILE A 56 7.06 -1.55 -0.10
C ILE A 56 6.00 -1.85 -1.16
N SER A 57 4.74 -1.98 -0.74
CA SER A 57 3.64 -2.15 -1.70
C SER A 57 3.41 -0.81 -2.40
N GLU A 58 3.46 -0.80 -3.73
CA GLU A 58 3.16 0.38 -4.55
C GLU A 58 1.63 0.56 -4.65
N ALA A 59 0.99 0.94 -3.54
CA ALA A 59 -0.41 1.38 -3.50
C ALA A 59 -0.45 2.86 -3.08
N PRO A 60 -1.34 3.68 -3.67
CA PRO A 60 -1.05 5.08 -3.91
C PRO A 60 -0.80 5.84 -2.62
N SER A 61 0.37 6.44 -2.57
CA SER A 61 0.77 7.47 -1.62
C SER A 61 -0.33 8.52 -1.52
N ARG A 62 -1.20 8.45 -0.49
CA ARG A 62 -2.05 9.59 -0.12
C ARG A 62 -1.27 10.70 0.59
N LEU A 63 0.05 10.70 0.47
CA LEU A 63 0.94 11.73 0.97
C LEU A 63 2.16 11.81 0.05
N GLY A 64 2.02 12.52 -1.08
CA GLY A 64 3.18 12.83 -1.93
C GLY A 64 2.95 13.30 -3.37
N SER A 65 1.80 13.01 -4.01
CA SER A 65 1.61 13.40 -5.43
C SER A 65 0.17 13.34 -5.96
N ALA A 66 -0.84 13.61 -5.13
CA ALA A 66 -2.11 14.07 -5.69
C ALA A 66 -2.02 15.60 -5.75
N PRO A 67 -2.02 16.25 -6.94
CA PRO A 67 -2.28 17.69 -6.97
C PRO A 67 -3.61 17.91 -6.27
N LEU A 68 -3.63 18.81 -5.29
CA LEU A 68 -4.89 19.31 -4.72
C LEU A 68 -5.78 19.69 -5.91
N PRO A 69 -7.08 19.32 -5.94
CA PRO A 69 -7.97 19.92 -6.91
C PRO A 69 -7.90 21.43 -6.70
N ASP A 70 -7.47 22.14 -7.73
CA ASP A 70 -7.42 23.61 -7.76
C ASP A 70 -8.86 24.08 -7.52
N ILE A 71 -9.20 24.43 -6.28
CA ILE A 71 -10.45 25.14 -6.00
C ILE A 71 -10.18 26.59 -6.39
N GLY A 72 -10.13 26.81 -7.70
CA GLY A 72 -9.89 28.08 -8.35
C GLY A 72 -10.66 28.13 -9.65
N GLY A 73 -11.79 28.84 -9.65
CA GLY A 73 -12.47 29.17 -10.91
C GLY A 73 -13.99 29.23 -10.81
N SER A 74 -14.48 30.33 -10.25
CA SER A 74 -15.85 30.82 -10.40
C SER A 74 -16.31 30.68 -11.87
N ALA A 75 -17.25 29.78 -12.15
CA ALA A 75 -17.93 29.71 -13.44
C ALA A 75 -19.30 30.38 -13.31
N ALA A 76 -19.45 31.48 -14.03
CA ALA A 76 -20.55 32.42 -14.01
C ALA A 76 -21.94 31.78 -14.19
N THR A 77 -22.89 32.30 -13.43
CA THR A 77 -24.32 32.16 -13.68
C THR A 77 -24.66 32.70 -15.07
N PRO A 78 -25.31 31.95 -15.97
CA PRO A 78 -25.90 32.56 -17.15
C PRO A 78 -27.16 33.33 -16.73
N HIS A 79 -27.10 34.66 -16.81
CA HIS A 79 -28.27 35.53 -16.74
C HIS A 79 -28.88 35.61 -18.13
N PRO A 80 -30.16 35.26 -18.34
CA PRO A 80 -30.84 35.55 -19.60
C PRO A 80 -31.22 37.03 -19.65
N GLU A 81 -30.69 37.77 -20.65
CA GLU A 81 -31.15 39.12 -20.99
C GLU A 81 -32.62 39.10 -21.47
N PRO A 82 -33.43 40.15 -21.14
CA PRO A 82 -34.78 40.33 -21.67
C PRO A 82 -34.81 40.95 -23.08
#